data_AF-A0A9D1LYB8-F1
#
_entry.id   AF-A0A9D1LYB8-F1
#
_cell.length_a   1.000
_cell.length_b   1.000
_cell.length_c   1.000
_cell.angle_alpha   90.00
_cell.angle_beta   90.00
_cell.angle_gamma   90.00
#
_symmetry.space_group_name_H-M   'P 1'
#
loop_
_entity.id
_entity.type
_entity.pdbx_description
1 polymer ?
#
loop_
_entity_poly.entity_id
_entity_poly.type
_entity_poly.pdbx_seq_one_letter_code
_entity_poly.pdbx_strand_id
1 'polypeptide(L)' 'QKVSEAKTLLRYSDYSIIEISEYLSFSSQSYFTNVFKKVCGTTPAEYRNSL' A
#
# COMPACT_ATOMS: atom_id res chain seq x y z
N GLN A 1 4.66 -5.97 -9.44
CA GLN A 1 5.16 -4.60 -9.69
C GLN A 1 4.57 -3.62 -8.67
N LYS A 2 3.32 -3.13 -8.80
CA LYS A 2 2.75 -2.09 -7.89
C LYS A 2 2.76 -2.44 -6.40
N VAL A 3 2.42 -3.68 -6.00
CA VAL A 3 2.42 -4.07 -4.58
C VAL A 3 3.84 -4.11 -3.98
N SER A 4 4.87 -4.37 -4.79
CA SER A 4 6.26 -4.36 -4.31
C SER A 4 6.76 -2.95 -4.06
N GLU A 5 6.43 -2.01 -4.96
CA GLU A 5 6.69 -0.58 -4.74
C GLU A 5 5.90 -0.06 -3.54
N ALA A 6 4.63 -0.45 -3.40
CA ALA A 6 3.83 -0.10 -2.23
C ALA A 6 4.52 -0.52 -0.92
N LYS A 7 5.09 -1.74 -0.83
CA LYS A 7 5.87 -2.16 0.35
C LYS A 7 7.08 -1.28 0.61
N THR A 8 7.77 -0.86 -0.45
CA THR A 8 8.95 0.00 -0.38
C THR A 8 8.55 1.39 0.15
N LEU A 9 7.50 1.99 -0.42
CA LEU A 9 6.95 3.27 0.03
C LEU A 9 6.42 3.18 1.47
N LEU A 10 5.75 2.09 1.83
CA LEU A 10 5.25 1.88 3.20
C LEU A 10 6.37 1.83 4.24
N ARG A 11 7.58 1.38 3.85
CA ARG A 11 8.74 1.18 4.73
C ARG A 11 9.71 2.35 4.76
N TYR A 12 9.88 3.03 3.62
CA TYR A 12 10.93 4.03 3.44
C TYR A 12 10.40 5.44 3.17
N SER A 13 9.08 5.64 3.21
CA SER A 13 8.48 6.97 3.16
C SER A 13 7.33 7.14 4.15
N ASP A 14 7.05 8.40 4.48
CA ASP A 14 5.95 8.80 5.36
C ASP A 14 4.63 9.03 4.61
N TYR A 15 4.56 8.64 3.32
CA TYR A 15 3.36 8.83 2.52
C TYR A 15 2.18 8.11 3.14
N SER A 16 1.05 8.78 3.24
CA SER A 16 -0.21 8.17 3.65
C SER A 16 -0.61 7.04 2.69
N ILE A 17 -1.50 6.16 3.17
CA ILE A 17 -2.05 5.06 2.34
C ILE A 17 -2.77 5.62 1.10
N ILE A 18 -3.36 6.82 1.21
CA ILE A 18 -4.02 7.53 0.11
C ILE A 18 -2.99 7.98 -0.92
N GLU A 19 -1.93 8.70 -0.50
CA GLU A 19 -0.87 9.16 -1.40
C GLU A 19 -0.17 8.00 -2.12
N ILE A 20 0.10 6.89 -1.42
CA ILE A 20 0.68 5.69 -2.05
C ILE A 20 -0.28 5.12 -3.11
N SER A 21 -1.59 5.12 -2.84
CA SER A 21 -2.58 4.63 -3.79
C SER A 21 -2.64 5.50 -5.05
N GLU A 22 -2.56 6.83 -4.90
CA GLU A 22 -2.55 7.79 -6.00
C GLU A 22 -1.24 7.71 -6.79
N TYR A 23 -0.10 7.67 -6.09
CA TYR A 23 1.24 7.56 -6.67
C TYR A 23 1.38 6.32 -7.56
N LEU A 24 0.84 5.19 -7.13
CA LEU A 24 0.85 3.94 -7.89
C LEU A 24 -0.31 3.84 -8.90
N SER A 25 -1.05 4.93 -9.10
CA SER A 25 -2.20 5.04 -10.01
C SER A 25 -3.21 3.91 -9.79
N PHE A 26 -3.60 3.68 -8.54
CA PHE A 26 -4.78 2.89 -8.23
C PHE A 26 -6.03 3.76 -8.39
N SER A 27 -7.12 3.14 -8.84
CA SER A 27 -8.40 3.82 -9.05
C SER A 27 -9.06 4.31 -7.75
N SER A 28 -8.66 3.74 -6.61
CA SER A 28 -9.08 4.20 -5.27
C SER A 28 -8.19 3.59 -4.19
N GLN A 29 -8.14 4.22 -3.02
CA GLN A 29 -7.52 3.68 -1.81
C GLN A 29 -8.10 2.31 -1.42
N SER A 30 -9.43 2.13 -1.54
CA SER A 30 -10.11 0.87 -1.22
C SER A 30 -9.67 -0.25 -2.15
N TYR A 31 -9.57 0.02 -3.45
CA TYR A 31 -9.07 -0.94 -4.43
C TYR A 31 -7.60 -1.31 -4.15
N PHE A 32 -6.75 -0.31 -3.89
CA PHE A 32 -5.37 -0.53 -3.47
C PHE A 32 -5.29 -1.44 -2.24
N THR A 33 -6.06 -1.13 -1.20
CA THR A 33 -6.08 -1.90 0.06
C THR A 33 -6.49 -3.35 -0.18
N ASN A 34 -7.53 -3.59 -0.97
CA ASN A 34 -7.98 -4.94 -1.33
C ASN A 34 -6.92 -5.71 -2.12
N VAL A 35 -6.29 -5.08 -3.11
CA VAL A 35 -5.23 -5.70 -3.92
C VAL A 35 -4.00 -6.00 -3.06
N PHE A 36 -3.57 -5.04 -2.23
CA PHE A 36 -2.44 -5.22 -1.33
C PHE A 36 -2.69 -6.35 -0.34
N LYS A 37 -3.88 -6.41 0.27
CA LYS A 37 -4.27 -7.48 1.18
C LYS A 37 -4.33 -8.84 0.49
N LYS A 38 -4.86 -8.92 -0.74
CA LYS A 38 -4.89 -10.17 -1.51
C LYS A 38 -3.49 -10.72 -1.79
N VAL A 39 -2.50 -9.84 -1.97
CA VAL A 39 -1.12 -10.23 -2.30
C VAL A 39 -0.25 -10.43 -1.05
N CYS A 40 -0.44 -9.65 0.00
CA CYS A 40 0.40 -9.65 1.20
C CYS A 40 -0.21 -10.37 2.40
N GLY A 41 -1.51 -10.68 2.36
CA GLY A 41 -2.26 -11.26 3.47
C GLY A 41 -2.76 -10.23 4.50
N THR A 42 -2.17 -9.04 4.56
CA THR A 42 -2.50 -7.95 5.52
C THR A 42 -2.80 -6.64 4.79
N THR A 43 -3.49 -5.72 5.45
CA THR A 43 -3.74 -4.38 4.88
C THR A 43 -2.45 -3.53 4.85
N PRO A 44 -2.35 -2.51 3.98
CA PRO A 44 -1.22 -1.58 3.97
C PRO A 44 -0.94 -0.93 5.32
N ALA A 45 -2.00 -0.60 6.07
CA ALA A 45 -1.90 0.02 7.40
C ALA A 45 -1.37 -0.98 8.45
N GLU A 46 -1.90 -2.20 8.49
CA GLU A 46 -1.36 -3.27 9.37
C GLU A 46 0.09 -3.58 9.03
N TYR A 47 0.41 -3.68 7.74
CA TYR A 47 1.77 -3.90 7.28
C TYR A 47 2.70 -2.80 7.76
N ARG A 48 2.32 -1.53 7.63
CA ARG A 48 3.12 -0.40 8.13
C ARG A 48 3.30 -0.43 9.64
N ASN A 49 2.25 -0.74 10.39
CA ASN A 49 2.32 -0.84 11.86
C ASN A 49 3.18 -2.01 12.36
N SER A 50 3.44 -3.01 11.51
CA SER A 50 4.29 -4.17 11.83
C SER A 50 5.78 -3.99 11.46
N LEU A 51 6.14 -2.88 10.82
CA LEU A 51 7.53 -2.55 10.45
C LEU A 51 8.26 -1.86 11.60
#